data_AF-A0A840NGS8-F1
#
_entry.id   AF-A0A840NGS8-F1
#
_cell.length_a   1.000
_cell.length_b   1.000
_cell.length_c   1.000
_cell.angle_alpha   90.00
_cell.angle_beta   90.00
_cell.angle_gamma   90.00
#
_symmetry.space_group_name_H-M   'P 1'
#
loop_
_entity.id
_entity.type
_entity.pdbx_description
1 polymer ?
#
loop_
_entity_poly.entity_id
_entity_poly.type
_entity_poly.pdbx_seq_one_letter_code
_entity_poly.pdbx_strand_id
1 'polypeptide(L)'
;MGSTGYDVRIRAWASGQFDWFPLASAVPAETVEVFRKTALWDVEAAESEAAADPVPPVTFPPTEADEYAVWMRYPSSGGKVPWGLIADHLTSDQARAYTRNPQTQLNVQPVAPPPPAVPEPDAEPESDTDDE
;
A
#
# COMPACT_ATOMS: atom_id res chain seq x y z
N MET A 1 -12.34 17.69 23.04
CA MET A 1 -10.90 17.37 23.05
C MET A 1 -10.51 17.14 21.61
N GLY A 2 -9.68 18.01 21.02
CA GLY A 2 -9.18 17.78 19.66
C GLY A 2 -8.29 16.54 19.70
N SER A 3 -8.62 15.52 18.92
CA SER A 3 -7.74 14.36 18.74
C SER A 3 -6.50 14.84 17.98
N THR A 4 -5.31 14.73 18.59
CA THR A 4 -4.04 15.01 17.91
C THR A 4 -3.96 14.16 16.65
N GLY A 5 -3.82 14.82 15.51
CA GLY A 5 -3.59 14.15 14.23
C GLY A 5 -2.10 14.00 13.97
N TYR A 6 -1.75 13.21 12.96
CA TYR A 6 -0.37 13.05 12.50
C TYR A 6 -0.27 13.34 11.00
N ASP A 7 0.78 14.05 10.63
CA ASP A 7 1.22 14.14 9.25
C ASP A 7 2.21 13.03 8.97
N VAL A 8 1.95 12.28 7.92
CA VAL A 8 2.70 11.09 7.55
C VAL A 8 3.44 11.35 6.25
N ARG A 9 4.71 10.99 6.24
CA ARG A 9 5.58 11.02 5.06
C ARG A 9 6.13 9.63 4.80
N ILE A 10 6.32 9.31 3.53
CA ILE A 10 6.94 8.06 3.10
C ILE A 10 8.19 8.36 2.29
N ARG A 11 9.25 7.59 2.54
CA ARG A 11 10.48 7.66 1.76
C ARG A 11 10.28 6.82 0.51
N ALA A 12 10.49 7.38 -0.68
CA ALA A 12 10.32 6.61 -1.90
C ALA A 12 11.38 6.95 -2.94
N TRP A 13 11.63 6.02 -3.87
CA TRP A 13 12.59 6.23 -4.95
C TRP A 13 11.97 7.12 -6.03
N ALA A 14 12.54 8.31 -6.25
CA ALA A 14 12.14 9.23 -7.30
C ALA A 14 13.38 9.93 -7.87
N SER A 15 13.42 10.11 -9.20
CA SER A 15 14.53 10.84 -9.87
C SER A 15 15.94 10.29 -9.62
N GLY A 16 16.09 8.99 -9.29
CA GLY A 16 17.39 8.38 -9.04
C GLY A 16 17.91 8.50 -7.60
N GLN A 17 17.08 8.97 -6.66
CA GLN A 17 17.39 9.01 -5.24
C GLN A 17 16.15 8.71 -4.38
N PHE A 18 16.37 8.44 -3.10
CA PHE A 18 15.29 8.38 -2.12
C PHE A 18 14.97 9.77 -1.57
N ASP A 19 13.69 10.13 -1.55
CA ASP A 19 13.20 11.40 -0.98
C ASP A 19 11.91 11.17 -0.19
N TRP A 20 11.57 12.11 0.69
CA TRP A 20 10.44 12.07 1.60
C TRP A 20 9.23 12.80 1.03
N PHE A 21 8.20 12.03 0.67
CA PHE A 21 6.96 12.53 0.11
C PHE A 21 5.85 12.54 1.15
N PRO A 22 4.97 13.55 1.14
CA PRO A 22 3.80 13.52 1.99
C PRO A 22 2.86 12.39 1.55
N LEU A 23 2.28 11.69 2.53
CA LEU A 23 1.42 10.52 2.31
C LEU A 23 -0.02 10.79 2.79
N ALA A 24 -0.15 11.28 4.02
CA ALA A 24 -1.44 11.58 4.65
C ALA A 24 -1.26 12.71 5.67
N SER A 25 -2.34 13.41 5.99
CA SER A 25 -2.35 14.50 6.96
C SER A 25 -3.48 14.33 7.97
N ALA A 26 -3.25 14.79 9.21
CA ALA A 26 -4.17 14.73 10.32
C ALA A 26 -4.82 13.34 10.55
N VAL A 27 -4.06 12.27 10.37
CA VAL A 27 -4.55 10.90 10.62
C VAL A 27 -4.43 10.51 12.10
N PRO A 28 -5.30 9.64 12.63
CA PRO A 28 -5.18 9.15 14.00
C PRO A 28 -3.96 8.22 14.17
N ALA A 29 -3.45 8.10 15.39
CA ALA A 29 -2.27 7.28 15.72
C ALA A 29 -2.37 5.83 15.22
N GLU A 30 -3.56 5.22 15.31
CA GLU A 30 -3.84 3.87 14.80
C GLU A 30 -3.57 3.73 13.29
N THR A 31 -3.84 4.78 12.51
CA THR A 31 -3.60 4.81 11.06
C THR A 31 -2.11 4.96 10.77
N VAL A 32 -1.38 5.73 11.59
CA VAL A 32 0.09 5.81 11.52
C VAL A 32 0.74 4.45 11.73
N GLU A 33 0.25 3.67 12.69
CA GLU A 33 0.76 2.32 12.92
C GLU A 33 0.54 1.40 11.72
N VAL A 34 -0.62 1.48 11.06
CA VAL A 34 -0.87 0.71 9.83
C VAL A 34 0.15 1.07 8.76
N PHE A 35 0.41 2.36 8.53
CA PHE A 35 1.41 2.79 7.55
C PHE A 35 2.80 2.24 7.87
N ARG A 36 3.27 2.37 9.11
CA ARG A 36 4.58 1.84 9.53
C ARG A 36 4.71 0.32 9.39
N LYS A 37 3.62 -0.41 9.59
CA LYS A 37 3.61 -1.89 9.53
C LYS A 37 3.49 -2.43 8.10
N THR A 38 2.89 -1.66 7.19
CA THR A 38 2.48 -2.18 5.87
C THR A 38 3.19 -1.53 4.69
N ALA A 39 3.81 -0.37 4.88
CA ALA A 39 4.55 0.29 3.81
C ALA A 39 5.82 -0.51 3.45
N LEU A 40 6.12 -0.57 2.17
CA LEU A 40 7.35 -1.17 1.63
C LEU A 40 8.60 -0.31 1.91
N TRP A 41 8.40 0.95 2.30
CA TRP A 41 9.45 1.93 2.49
C TRP A 41 9.33 2.64 3.84
N ASP A 42 10.37 3.39 4.23
CA ASP A 42 10.42 4.09 5.52
C ASP A 42 9.25 5.09 5.66
N VAL A 43 8.64 5.13 6.85
CA VAL A 43 7.52 6.03 7.18
C VAL A 43 7.87 6.90 8.38
N GLU A 44 7.80 8.22 8.19
CA GLU A 44 7.90 9.22 9.24
C GLU A 44 6.52 9.78 9.57
N ALA A 45 6.29 10.08 10.86
CA ALA A 45 5.08 10.74 11.30
C ALA A 45 5.41 11.82 12.32
N ALA A 46 4.83 13.00 12.15
CA ALA A 46 4.93 14.13 13.06
C ALA A 46 3.54 14.49 13.58
N GLU A 47 3.46 14.90 14.84
CA GLU A 47 2.22 15.45 15.39
C GLU A 47 1.83 16.69 14.60
N SER A 48 0.54 16.77 14.27
CA SER A 48 -0.03 17.87 13.49
C SER A 48 -1.32 18.33 14.13
N GLU A 49 -1.52 19.64 14.15
CA GLU A 49 -2.83 20.21 14.43
C GLU A 49 -3.79 19.87 13.27
N ALA A 50 -5.10 19.99 13.49
CA ALA A 50 -6.09 19.60 12.48
C ALA A 50 -5.74 20.18 11.10
N ALA A 51 -5.79 19.35 10.05
CA ALA A 51 -5.39 19.74 8.71
C ALA A 51 -6.15 21.01 8.27
N ALA A 52 -5.40 22.08 7.99
CA ALA A 52 -6.00 23.37 7.61
C ALA A 52 -6.77 23.29 6.28
N ASP A 53 -6.37 22.37 5.39
CA ASP A 53 -6.96 22.14 4.07
C ASP A 53 -7.21 20.64 3.84
N PRO A 54 -8.41 20.12 4.16
CA PRO A 54 -8.72 18.71 3.94
C PRO A 54 -8.79 18.40 2.44
N VAL A 55 -7.99 17.44 1.99
CA VAL A 55 -8.03 16.93 0.62
C VAL A 55 -9.18 15.90 0.50
N PRO A 56 -10.00 15.96 -0.56
CA PRO A 56 -11.10 15.01 -0.73
C PRO A 56 -10.57 13.56 -0.80
N PRO A 57 -11.20 12.62 -0.08
CA PRO A 57 -10.75 11.26 -0.09
C PRO A 57 -10.90 10.62 -1.47
N VAL A 58 -9.87 9.88 -1.89
CA VAL A 58 -9.93 8.97 -3.02
C VAL A 58 -11.01 7.93 -2.72
N THR A 59 -11.94 7.76 -3.64
CA THR A 59 -13.03 6.78 -3.52
C THR A 59 -12.42 5.39 -3.43
N PHE A 60 -12.59 4.73 -2.28
CA PHE A 60 -12.24 3.32 -2.15
C PHE A 60 -13.22 2.52 -3.01
N PRO A 61 -12.75 1.80 -4.05
CA PRO A 61 -13.66 1.00 -4.85
C PRO A 61 -14.30 -0.05 -3.94
N PRO A 62 -15.65 -0.16 -3.90
CA PRO A 62 -16.33 -1.20 -3.15
C PRO A 62 -16.16 -2.52 -3.90
N THR A 63 -15.00 -3.16 -3.74
CA THR A 63 -14.69 -4.48 -4.30
C THR A 63 -14.65 -5.52 -3.19
N GLU A 64 -15.06 -6.76 -3.47
CA GLU A 64 -14.94 -7.91 -2.55
C GLU A 64 -13.56 -8.58 -2.67
N ALA A 65 -12.50 -7.79 -2.86
CA ALA A 65 -11.15 -8.36 -2.99
C ALA A 65 -10.60 -8.75 -1.61
N ASP A 66 -9.91 -9.88 -1.56
CA ASP A 66 -9.23 -10.37 -0.36
C ASP A 66 -8.02 -9.50 -0.01
N GLU A 67 -7.34 -8.98 -1.04
CA GLU A 67 -6.09 -8.23 -0.91
C GLU A 67 -6.07 -6.97 -1.79
N TYR A 68 -5.34 -5.96 -1.32
CA TYR A 68 -5.19 -4.67 -1.98
C TYR A 68 -3.73 -4.24 -2.04
N ALA A 69 -3.41 -3.45 -3.07
CA ALA A 69 -2.15 -2.75 -3.24
C ALA A 69 -2.37 -1.24 -3.29
N VAL A 70 -1.40 -0.48 -2.81
CA VAL A 70 -1.42 0.99 -2.79
C VAL A 70 -0.26 1.53 -3.61
N TRP A 71 -0.61 2.39 -4.56
CA TRP A 71 0.33 3.07 -5.43
C TRP A 71 0.32 4.57 -5.14
N MET A 72 1.49 5.20 -5.15
CA MET A 72 1.64 6.64 -5.03
C MET A 72 2.18 7.25 -6.31
N ARG A 73 1.60 8.37 -6.73
CA ARG A 73 2.01 9.16 -7.88
C ARG A 73 3.17 10.08 -7.47
N TYR A 74 4.37 9.81 -7.97
CA TYR A 74 5.52 10.67 -7.69
C TYR A 74 5.47 11.97 -8.50
N PRO A 75 6.03 13.09 -7.99
CA PRO A 75 6.22 14.29 -8.77
C PRO A 75 7.07 13.98 -10.02
N SER A 76 6.73 14.62 -11.15
CA SER A 76 7.32 14.30 -12.45
C SER A 76 8.82 14.60 -12.48
N SER A 77 9.63 13.55 -12.56
CA SER A 77 11.06 13.68 -12.85
C SER A 77 11.26 13.58 -14.36
N GLY A 78 11.39 14.72 -15.05
CA GLY A 78 11.70 14.73 -16.49
C GLY A 78 10.54 14.30 -17.41
N GLY A 79 9.30 14.63 -17.07
CA GLY A 79 8.16 14.55 -18.00
C GLY A 79 7.41 13.21 -18.08
N LYS A 80 7.83 12.19 -17.34
CA LYS A 80 7.00 11.00 -17.04
C LYS A 80 6.59 11.06 -15.58
N VAL A 81 5.32 10.81 -15.30
CA VAL A 81 4.80 10.66 -13.93
C VAL A 81 4.80 9.16 -13.60
N PRO A 82 5.79 8.63 -12.87
CA PRO A 82 5.73 7.25 -12.43
C PRO A 82 4.78 7.12 -11.23
N TRP A 83 3.90 6.12 -11.30
CA TRP A 83 3.28 5.53 -10.11
C TRP A 83 4.27 4.52 -9.52
N GLY A 84 4.44 4.53 -8.20
CA GLY A 84 5.23 3.54 -7.48
C GLY A 84 4.41 2.79 -6.46
N LEU A 85 4.65 1.50 -6.35
CA LEU A 85 4.06 0.65 -5.32
C LEU A 85 4.65 1.01 -3.96
N ILE A 86 3.78 1.30 -2.99
CA ILE A 86 4.18 1.68 -1.63
C ILE A 86 3.67 0.72 -0.55
N ALA A 87 2.65 -0.09 -0.85
CA ALA A 87 2.14 -1.14 0.02
C ALA A 87 1.44 -2.22 -0.81
N ASP A 88 1.45 -3.46 -0.34
CA ASP A 88 1.05 -4.66 -1.07
C ASP A 88 0.43 -5.70 -0.12
N HIS A 89 -0.40 -6.61 -0.63
CA HIS A 89 -1.11 -7.67 0.10
C HIS A 89 -1.84 -7.15 1.36
N LEU A 90 -2.52 -6.00 1.24
CA LEU A 90 -3.26 -5.38 2.34
C LEU A 90 -4.63 -6.02 2.51
N THR A 91 -5.01 -6.28 3.76
CA THR A 91 -6.42 -6.57 4.08
C THR A 91 -7.30 -5.35 3.78
N SER A 92 -8.60 -5.57 3.61
CA SER A 92 -9.58 -4.49 3.43
C SER A 92 -9.48 -3.38 4.50
N ASP A 93 -9.27 -3.73 5.77
CA ASP A 93 -9.16 -2.74 6.85
C ASP A 93 -7.85 -1.95 6.80
N GLN A 94 -6.74 -2.61 6.43
CA GLN A 94 -5.47 -1.93 6.20
C GLN A 94 -5.55 -0.98 5.00
N ALA A 95 -6.17 -1.42 3.90
CA ALA A 95 -6.36 -0.62 2.71
C ALA A 95 -7.24 0.62 2.98
N ARG A 96 -8.27 0.49 3.84
CA ARG A 96 -9.07 1.62 4.32
C ARG A 96 -8.26 2.66 5.10
N ALA A 97 -7.21 2.27 5.80
CA ALA A 97 -6.34 3.22 6.50
C ALA A 97 -5.68 4.20 5.50
N TYR A 98 -5.35 3.73 4.29
CA TYR A 98 -4.81 4.55 3.20
C TYR A 98 -5.85 5.47 2.54
N THR A 99 -7.15 5.25 2.76
CA THR A 99 -8.24 6.07 2.21
C THR A 99 -8.94 6.97 3.22
N ARG A 100 -8.56 6.91 4.51
CA ARG A 100 -9.16 7.73 5.57
C ARG A 100 -8.81 9.23 5.47
N ASN A 101 -7.68 9.62 4.87
CA ASN A 101 -7.29 11.01 4.55
C ASN A 101 -6.23 11.05 3.44
N PRO A 102 -6.56 10.64 2.21
CA PRO A 102 -5.58 10.52 1.16
C PRO A 102 -5.24 11.91 0.60
N GLN A 103 -3.96 12.13 0.37
CA GLN A 103 -3.56 13.12 -0.61
C GLN A 103 -4.01 12.67 -2.01
N THR A 104 -4.18 13.60 -2.95
CA THR A 104 -4.64 13.33 -4.33
C THR A 104 -3.72 12.43 -5.17
N GLN A 105 -2.70 11.84 -4.55
CA GLN A 105 -1.60 11.12 -5.18
C GLN A 105 -1.65 9.60 -4.93
N LEU A 106 -2.66 9.09 -4.22
CA LEU A 106 -2.79 7.65 -3.96
C LEU A 106 -3.80 6.96 -4.89
N ASN A 107 -3.52 5.71 -5.22
CA ASN A 107 -4.41 4.82 -5.96
C ASN A 107 -4.38 3.44 -5.29
N VAL A 108 -5.54 3.00 -4.82
CA VAL A 108 -5.72 1.71 -4.14
C VAL A 108 -6.43 0.76 -5.08
N GLN A 109 -5.82 -0.40 -5.35
CA GLN A 109 -6.35 -1.37 -6.31
C GLN A 109 -6.41 -2.76 -5.67
N PRO A 110 -7.42 -3.58 -6.03
CA PRO A 110 -7.43 -4.98 -5.62
C PRO A 110 -6.26 -5.72 -6.27
N VAL A 111 -5.60 -6.60 -5.51
CA VAL A 111 -4.64 -7.56 -6.05
C VAL A 111 -5.46 -8.68 -6.68
N ALA A 112 -5.21 -9.00 -7.96
CA ALA A 112 -5.87 -10.13 -8.59
C ALA A 112 -5.52 -11.40 -7.81
N PRO A 113 -6.48 -12.33 -7.58
CA PRO A 113 -6.17 -13.57 -6.90
C PRO A 113 -5.01 -14.27 -7.64
N PRO A 114 -4.08 -14.91 -6.92
CA PRO A 114 -3.02 -15.67 -7.57
C PRO A 114 -3.65 -16.67 -8.54
N PRO A 115 -3.01 -16.93 -9.70
CA PRO A 115 -3.49 -17.96 -10.60
C PRO A 115 -3.66 -19.27 -9.80
N PRO A 116 -4.70 -20.08 -10.08
CA PRO A 116 -4.88 -21.35 -9.38
C PRO A 116 -3.57 -22.12 -9.45
N ALA A 117 -3.11 -22.61 -8.31
CA ALA A 117 -1.91 -23.44 -8.24
C ALA A 117 -2.07 -24.54 -9.30
N VAL A 118 -1.20 -24.53 -10.31
CA VAL A 118 -1.17 -25.61 -11.30
C VAL A 118 -0.88 -26.85 -10.48
N PRO A 119 -1.78 -27.86 -10.45
CA PRO A 119 -1.46 -29.10 -9.76
C PRO A 119 -0.14 -29.59 -10.35
N GLU A 120 0.87 -29.76 -9.50
CA GLU A 120 2.09 -30.43 -9.90
C GLU A 120 1.67 -31.75 -10.57
N PRO A 121 2.16 -32.05 -11.78
CA PRO A 121 1.82 -33.32 -12.41
C PRO A 121 2.20 -34.42 -11.42
N ASP A 122 1.21 -35.27 -11.13
CA ASP A 122 1.33 -36.51 -10.35
C ASP A 122 2.77 -37.03 -10.41
N ALA A 123 3.45 -37.06 -9.27
CA ALA A 123 4.73 -37.75 -9.18
C ALA A 123 4.50 -39.17 -9.71
N GLU A 124 5.14 -39.48 -10.84
CA GLU A 124 5.05 -40.80 -11.47
C GLU A 124 5.32 -41.85 -10.40
N PRO A 125 4.44 -42.87 -10.23
CA PRO A 125 4.72 -43.92 -9.27
C PRO A 125 6.01 -44.62 -9.68
N GLU A 126 7.03 -44.54 -8.83
CA GLU A 126 8.25 -45.32 -8.96
C GLU A 126 7.84 -46.79 -9.07
N SER A 127 8.01 -47.35 -10.26
CA SER A 127 7.69 -48.74 -10.54
C SER A 127 8.79 -49.60 -9.91
N ASP A 128 8.58 -50.00 -8.66
CA ASP A 128 9.37 -51.03 -7.98
C ASP A 128 9.20 -52.35 -8.77
N THR A 129 10.15 -52.61 -9.66
CA THR A 129 10.34 -53.94 -10.25
C THR A 129 11.43 -54.62 -9.43
N ASP A 130 11.00 -55.32 -8.40
CA ASP A 130 11.83 -56.27 -7.66
C ASP A 130 11.84 -57.58 -8.49
N ASP A 131 12.97 -57.83 -9.16
CA ASP A 131 13.27 -59.05 -9.91
C ASP A 131 14.16 -59.92 -9.01
N GLU A 132 13.57 -60.96 -8.40
CA GLU A 132 14.30 -62.14 -7.88
C GLU A 132 13.46 -63.42 -8.00
#